data_AF-A0A846DR00-F1
#
_entry.id   AF-A0A846DR00-F1
#
_cell.length_a   1.000
_cell.length_b   1.000
_cell.length_c   1.000
_cell.angle_alpha   90.00
_cell.angle_beta   90.00
_cell.angle_gamma   90.00
#
_symmetry.space_group_name_H-M   'P 1'
#
loop_
_entity.id
_entity.type
_entity.pdbx_description
1 polymer ?
#
loop_
_entity_poly.entity_id
_entity_poly.type
_entity_poly.pdbx_seq_one_letter_code
_entity_poly.pdbx_strand_id
1 'polypeptide(L)'
;MNQSIHYQESQDSLNQVFEELLESIFADEPNYVWNPADPATEDYLTILEENFSLLDARDSEEITIRAENLFSHLNQCWESTTASVVKKSLSEQFGDFVPSSWLEDIVNQAQEIVSTNLSSMDKLVQCVQPLLLNWAEEDLLVFARPVVYAMRGSTKETESTINFVRQAPWNELSPVEQAKLSMAIAQYALVELQEENQK
;
A
#
# COMPACT_ATOMS: atom_id res chain seq x y z
N MET A 1 51.22 -1.01 31.50
CA MET A 1 52.00 -0.41 30.39
C MET A 1 51.69 -1.19 29.10
N ASN A 2 50.54 -0.93 28.43
CA ASN A 2 50.18 -1.59 27.16
C ASN A 2 49.30 -0.71 26.23
N GLN A 3 48.99 0.54 26.61
CA GLN A 3 48.10 1.42 25.81
C GLN A 3 48.85 2.24 24.74
N SER A 4 50.16 2.45 24.89
CA SER A 4 50.94 3.28 23.96
C SER A 4 51.17 2.62 22.60
N ILE A 5 51.27 1.29 22.56
CA ILE A 5 51.56 0.53 21.32
C ILE A 5 50.35 0.56 20.37
N HIS A 6 49.14 0.40 20.92
CA HIS A 6 47.89 0.39 20.13
C HIS A 6 47.57 1.76 19.50
N TYR A 7 48.00 2.86 20.11
CA TYR A 7 47.76 4.21 19.59
C TYR A 7 48.66 4.52 18.39
N GLN A 8 49.92 4.07 18.41
CA GLN A 8 50.88 4.24 17.32
C GLN A 8 50.51 3.42 16.08
N GLU A 9 50.08 2.17 16.26
CA GLU A 9 49.62 1.31 15.15
C GLU A 9 48.37 1.88 14.45
N SER A 10 47.50 2.59 15.21
CA SER A 10 46.34 3.28 14.65
C SER A 10 46.70 4.55 13.87
N GLN A 11 47.79 5.23 14.26
CA GLN A 11 48.28 6.40 13.54
C GLN A 11 49.02 5.99 12.27
N ASP A 12 49.80 4.91 12.31
CA ASP A 12 50.52 4.40 11.15
C ASP A 12 49.56 3.86 10.08
N SER A 13 48.49 3.18 10.48
CA SER A 13 47.42 2.75 9.55
C SER A 13 46.64 3.93 8.95
N LEU A 14 46.37 4.99 9.72
CA LEU A 14 45.76 6.20 9.18
C LEU A 14 46.67 6.93 8.20
N ASN A 15 47.97 7.00 8.48
CA ASN A 15 48.94 7.60 7.57
C ASN A 15 49.06 6.78 6.27
N GLN A 16 49.04 5.45 6.37
CA GLN A 16 49.05 4.58 5.20
C GLN A 16 47.79 4.75 4.34
N VAL A 17 46.60 4.78 4.96
CA VAL A 17 45.35 5.05 4.23
C VAL A 17 45.36 6.43 3.59
N PHE A 18 45.94 7.43 4.27
CA PHE A 18 46.06 8.78 3.73
C PHE A 18 47.02 8.85 2.54
N GLU A 19 48.13 8.12 2.58
CA GLU A 19 49.06 7.98 1.46
C GLU A 19 48.42 7.24 0.29
N GLU A 20 47.73 6.12 0.53
CA GLU A 20 46.99 5.37 -0.50
C GLU A 20 45.88 6.22 -1.14
N LEU A 21 45.17 7.02 -0.35
CA LEU A 21 44.15 7.95 -0.84
C LEU A 21 44.77 9.10 -1.66
N LEU A 22 45.89 9.67 -1.21
CA LEU A 22 46.60 10.69 -1.99
C LEU A 22 47.10 10.12 -3.31
N GLU A 23 47.70 8.93 -3.29
CA GLU A 23 48.14 8.24 -4.50
C GLU A 23 46.97 8.00 -5.46
N SER A 24 45.78 7.63 -4.95
CA SER A 24 44.57 7.49 -5.75
C SER A 24 44.03 8.80 -6.29
N ILE A 25 44.16 9.92 -5.57
CA ILE A 25 43.70 11.25 -6.04
C ILE A 25 44.65 11.82 -7.09
N PHE A 26 45.94 11.51 -6.97
CA PHE A 26 46.96 11.90 -7.95
C PHE A 26 47.10 10.93 -9.11
N ALA A 27 46.44 9.77 -9.05
CA ALA A 27 46.32 8.86 -10.18
C ALA A 27 45.62 9.59 -11.33
N ASP A 28 46.15 9.42 -12.54
CA ASP A 28 45.75 10.13 -13.76
C ASP A 28 44.44 9.54 -14.32
N GLU A 29 43.42 9.39 -13.46
CA GLU A 29 42.07 9.08 -13.91
C GLU A 29 41.48 10.31 -14.62
N PRO A 30 40.75 10.11 -15.73
CA PRO A 30 40.11 11.22 -16.41
C PRO A 30 39.14 11.92 -15.44
N ASN A 31 39.44 13.18 -15.12
CA ASN A 31 38.60 14.00 -14.24
C ASN A 31 37.15 13.99 -14.74
N TYR A 32 36.23 13.57 -13.88
CA TYR A 32 34.80 13.68 -14.17
C TYR A 32 34.45 15.16 -14.39
N VAL A 33 33.89 15.50 -15.55
CA VAL A 33 33.65 16.89 -15.91
C VAL A 33 32.37 17.37 -15.23
N TRP A 34 32.52 17.95 -14.04
CA TRP A 34 31.41 18.48 -13.23
C TRP A 34 30.72 19.70 -13.85
N ASN A 35 31.22 20.24 -14.96
CA ASN A 35 30.67 21.41 -15.63
C ASN A 35 29.85 21.01 -16.87
N PRO A 36 28.52 20.89 -16.79
CA PRO A 36 27.69 20.52 -17.93
C PRO A 36 27.63 21.58 -19.05
N ALA A 37 28.16 22.79 -18.82
CA ALA A 37 28.21 23.84 -19.83
C ALA A 37 29.54 23.89 -20.60
N ASP A 38 30.51 23.04 -20.25
CA ASP A 38 31.77 22.90 -21.00
C ASP A 38 31.55 21.98 -22.22
N PRO A 39 31.93 22.41 -23.44
CA PRO A 39 31.84 21.53 -24.61
C PRO A 39 32.66 20.23 -24.47
N ALA A 40 33.73 20.21 -23.66
CA ALA A 40 34.50 18.99 -23.40
C ALA A 40 33.73 17.94 -22.56
N THR A 41 32.65 18.35 -21.88
CA THR A 41 31.77 17.45 -21.12
C THR A 41 30.94 16.57 -22.03
N GLU A 42 30.45 17.11 -23.15
CA GLU A 42 29.67 16.36 -24.14
C GLU A 42 30.51 15.22 -24.74
N ASP A 43 31.77 15.51 -25.09
CA ASP A 43 32.70 14.52 -25.63
C ASP A 43 33.01 13.42 -24.61
N TYR A 44 33.23 13.78 -23.33
CA TYR A 44 33.44 12.82 -22.24
C TYR A 44 32.21 11.94 -21.99
N LEU A 45 31.02 12.53 -21.94
CA LEU A 45 29.76 11.79 -21.74
C LEU A 45 29.46 10.87 -22.91
N THR A 46 29.70 11.30 -24.15
CA THR A 46 29.54 10.46 -25.35
C THR A 46 30.41 9.20 -25.27
N ILE A 47 31.67 9.32 -24.86
CA ILE A 47 32.58 8.16 -24.67
C ILE A 47 32.10 7.24 -23.54
N LEU A 48 31.52 7.81 -22.47
CA LEU A 48 30.96 7.03 -21.37
C LEU A 48 29.70 6.26 -21.82
N GLU A 49 28.85 6.90 -22.63
CA GLU A 49 27.62 6.34 -23.19
C GLU A 49 27.88 5.25 -24.22
N GLU A 50 28.98 5.32 -25.00
CA GLU A 50 29.41 4.24 -25.90
C GLU A 50 29.63 2.91 -25.16
N ASN A 51 30.08 2.96 -23.90
CA ASN A 51 30.25 1.78 -23.05
C ASN A 51 28.91 1.23 -22.52
N PHE A 52 27.82 1.98 -22.68
CA PHE A 52 26.47 1.62 -22.24
C PHE A 52 25.67 0.93 -23.35
N SER A 53 26.21 -0.16 -23.93
CA SER A 53 25.54 -0.95 -24.98
C SER A 53 24.27 -1.69 -24.53
N LEU A 54 23.81 -1.51 -23.29
CA LEU A 54 22.57 -2.12 -22.77
C LEU A 54 21.31 -1.61 -23.47
N LEU A 55 21.34 -0.38 -23.98
CA LEU A 55 20.23 0.21 -24.77
C LEU A 55 20.26 -0.23 -26.23
N ASP A 56 21.44 -0.47 -26.81
CA ASP A 56 21.58 -1.02 -28.17
C ASP A 56 21.32 -2.54 -28.24
N ALA A 57 21.58 -3.26 -27.15
CA ALA A 57 21.40 -4.72 -27.09
C ALA A 57 19.95 -5.16 -26.91
N ARG A 58 19.03 -4.22 -26.62
CA ARG A 58 17.67 -4.54 -26.24
C ARG A 58 16.67 -3.91 -27.19
N ASP A 59 15.85 -4.75 -27.80
CA ASP A 59 14.76 -4.31 -28.65
C ASP A 59 13.84 -3.39 -27.85
N SER A 60 13.55 -2.20 -28.40
CA SER A 60 12.63 -1.22 -27.82
C SER A 60 11.30 -1.83 -27.41
N GLU A 61 10.85 -2.85 -28.14
CA GLU A 61 9.61 -3.59 -27.86
C GLU A 61 9.73 -4.52 -26.63
N GLU A 62 10.91 -5.08 -26.37
CA GLU A 62 11.14 -5.86 -25.14
C GLU A 62 11.14 -4.94 -23.90
N ILE A 63 11.66 -3.72 -24.03
CA ILE A 63 11.67 -2.72 -22.96
C ILE A 63 10.24 -2.30 -22.61
N THR A 64 9.40 -1.99 -23.60
CA THR A 64 8.01 -1.59 -23.35
C THR A 64 7.23 -2.71 -22.69
N ILE A 65 7.33 -3.96 -23.17
CA ILE A 65 6.66 -5.11 -22.56
C ILE A 65 7.10 -5.31 -21.10
N ARG A 66 8.41 -5.21 -20.82
CA ARG A 66 8.93 -5.35 -19.46
C ARG A 66 8.52 -4.19 -18.56
N ALA A 67 8.49 -2.97 -19.09
CA ALA A 67 8.01 -1.81 -18.36
C ALA A 67 6.53 -1.95 -18.01
N GLU A 68 5.69 -2.33 -18.97
CA GLU A 68 4.26 -2.59 -18.73
C GLU A 68 4.06 -3.67 -17.66
N ASN A 69 4.83 -4.76 -17.70
CA ASN A 69 4.76 -5.83 -16.70
C ASN A 69 5.28 -5.38 -15.32
N LEU A 70 6.26 -4.48 -15.27
CA LEU A 70 6.70 -3.87 -14.01
C LEU A 70 5.61 -2.97 -13.43
N PHE A 71 5.00 -2.12 -14.25
CA PHE A 71 3.94 -1.21 -13.81
C PHE A 71 2.68 -1.96 -13.38
N SER A 72 2.32 -3.05 -14.06
CA SER A 72 1.20 -3.89 -13.64
C SER A 72 1.47 -4.56 -12.29
N HIS A 73 2.67 -5.11 -12.06
CA HIS A 73 3.05 -5.66 -10.77
C HIS A 73 3.10 -4.59 -9.66
N LEU A 74 3.57 -3.38 -9.98
CA LEU A 74 3.57 -2.26 -9.05
C LEU A 74 2.15 -1.90 -8.63
N ASN A 75 1.24 -1.76 -9.59
CA ASN A 75 -0.17 -1.49 -9.30
C ASN A 75 -0.77 -2.59 -8.43
N GLN A 76 -0.50 -3.86 -8.72
CA GLN A 76 -0.98 -4.98 -7.92
C GLN A 76 -0.45 -4.94 -6.46
N CYS A 77 0.82 -4.58 -6.27
CA CYS A 77 1.40 -4.41 -4.94
C CYS A 77 0.78 -3.22 -4.18
N TRP A 78 0.46 -2.13 -4.87
CA TRP A 78 -0.21 -0.98 -4.30
C TRP A 78 -1.64 -1.29 -3.88
N GLU A 79 -2.41 -1.99 -4.72
CA GLU A 79 -3.75 -2.50 -4.39
C GLU A 79 -3.74 -3.45 -3.18
N SER A 80 -2.69 -4.27 -3.06
CA SER A 80 -2.52 -5.13 -1.87
C SER A 80 -2.17 -4.33 -0.62
N THR A 81 -1.53 -3.17 -0.75
CA THR A 81 -1.13 -2.32 0.38
C THR A 81 -2.32 -1.55 0.92
N THR A 82 -3.19 -0.99 0.07
CA THR A 82 -4.42 -0.30 0.49
C THR A 82 -5.35 -1.25 1.26
N ALA A 83 -5.54 -2.47 0.76
CA ALA A 83 -6.29 -3.50 1.48
C ALA A 83 -5.71 -3.81 2.87
N SER A 84 -4.37 -3.79 3.01
CA SER A 84 -3.71 -3.98 4.31
C SER A 84 -3.88 -2.80 5.27
N VAL A 85 -3.96 -1.56 4.76
CA VAL A 85 -4.21 -0.36 5.59
C VAL A 85 -5.65 -0.35 6.08
N VAL A 86 -6.62 -0.58 5.19
CA VAL A 86 -8.05 -0.69 5.53
C VAL A 86 -8.28 -1.83 6.52
N LYS A 87 -7.67 -3.01 6.30
CA LYS A 87 -7.73 -4.12 7.26
C LYS A 87 -7.23 -3.72 8.65
N LYS A 88 -6.13 -2.96 8.73
CA LYS A 88 -5.57 -2.50 9.98
C LYS A 88 -6.51 -1.52 10.69
N SER A 89 -7.05 -0.54 9.95
CA SER A 89 -8.05 0.42 10.46
C SER A 89 -9.30 -0.29 10.99
N LEU A 90 -9.81 -1.27 10.26
CA LEU A 90 -10.94 -2.11 10.68
C LEU A 90 -10.61 -2.91 11.95
N SER A 91 -9.42 -3.53 12.01
CA SER A 91 -9.01 -4.31 13.18
C SER A 91 -8.85 -3.45 14.44
N GLU A 92 -8.37 -2.22 14.31
CA GLU A 92 -8.24 -1.28 15.44
C GLU A 92 -9.61 -0.79 15.92
N GLN A 93 -10.60 -0.65 15.03
CA GLN A 93 -11.93 -0.13 15.37
C GLN A 93 -12.96 -1.20 15.78
N PHE A 94 -12.79 -2.44 15.32
CA PHE A 94 -13.78 -3.51 15.47
C PHE A 94 -13.20 -4.83 16.00
N GLY A 95 -11.87 -4.95 16.14
CA GLY A 95 -11.21 -6.21 16.54
C GLY A 95 -11.52 -6.68 17.96
N ASP A 96 -11.95 -5.78 18.85
CA ASP A 96 -12.37 -6.13 20.21
C ASP A 96 -13.78 -6.78 20.25
N PHE A 97 -14.58 -6.59 19.19
CA PHE A 97 -15.99 -6.96 19.16
C PHE A 97 -16.29 -8.05 18.15
N VAL A 98 -15.65 -8.04 16.99
CA VAL A 98 -15.96 -8.93 15.86
C VAL A 98 -14.81 -9.92 15.63
N PRO A 99 -15.09 -11.20 15.31
CA PRO A 99 -14.05 -12.16 14.95
C PRO A 99 -13.19 -11.65 13.79
N SER A 100 -11.87 -11.78 13.91
CA SER A 100 -10.92 -11.31 12.91
C SER A 100 -11.15 -11.93 11.52
N SER A 101 -11.56 -13.20 11.45
CA SER A 101 -11.91 -13.87 10.20
C SER A 101 -13.06 -13.17 9.47
N TRP A 102 -14.04 -12.64 10.21
CA TRP A 102 -15.18 -11.94 9.63
C TRP A 102 -14.78 -10.59 9.02
N LEU A 103 -13.87 -9.87 9.69
CA LEU A 103 -13.32 -8.62 9.18
C LEU A 103 -12.46 -8.85 7.93
N GLU A 104 -11.66 -9.92 7.91
CA GLU A 104 -10.86 -10.31 6.76
C GLU A 104 -11.72 -10.62 5.54
N ASP A 105 -12.78 -11.40 5.73
CA ASP A 105 -13.69 -11.76 4.64
C ASP A 105 -14.44 -10.54 4.08
N ILE A 106 -14.83 -9.58 4.93
CA ILE A 106 -15.45 -8.32 4.48
C ILE A 106 -14.47 -7.49 3.67
N VAL A 107 -13.21 -7.35 4.11
CA VAL A 107 -12.21 -6.55 3.39
C VAL A 107 -11.89 -7.17 2.02
N ASN A 108 -11.71 -8.49 1.97
CA ASN A 108 -11.44 -9.20 0.71
C ASN A 108 -12.60 -9.02 -0.29
N GLN A 109 -13.84 -9.16 0.16
CA GLN A 109 -15.01 -8.97 -0.69
C GLN A 109 -15.20 -7.51 -1.11
N ALA A 110 -14.96 -6.57 -0.19
CA ALA A 110 -15.03 -5.14 -0.49
C ALA A 110 -14.00 -4.77 -1.57
N GLN A 111 -12.78 -5.29 -1.51
CA GLN A 111 -11.75 -5.05 -2.52
C GLN A 111 -12.15 -5.54 -3.91
N GLU A 112 -12.74 -6.74 -4.02
CA GLU A 112 -13.23 -7.26 -5.29
C GLU A 112 -14.39 -6.41 -5.86
N ILE A 113 -15.29 -5.96 -4.97
CA ILE A 113 -16.53 -5.29 -5.37
C ILE A 113 -16.33 -3.79 -5.63
N VAL A 114 -15.35 -3.12 -5.01
CA VAL A 114 -15.06 -1.69 -5.25
C VAL A 114 -14.84 -1.41 -6.74
N SER A 115 -14.14 -2.32 -7.42
CA SER A 115 -13.80 -2.27 -8.86
C SER A 115 -14.99 -2.48 -9.80
N THR A 116 -16.14 -2.95 -9.30
CA THR A 116 -17.31 -3.27 -10.14
C THR A 116 -18.16 -2.03 -10.45
N ASN A 117 -18.91 -2.05 -11.56
CA ASN A 117 -19.81 -0.94 -11.97
C ASN A 117 -21.23 -1.05 -11.36
N LEU A 118 -21.35 -1.59 -10.16
CA LEU A 118 -22.64 -1.75 -9.48
C LEU A 118 -23.06 -0.48 -8.71
N SER A 119 -24.35 -0.35 -8.41
CA SER A 119 -24.86 0.69 -7.50
C SER A 119 -24.24 0.50 -6.10
N SER A 120 -24.01 1.57 -5.34
CA SER A 120 -23.45 1.48 -3.98
C SER A 120 -24.24 0.54 -3.06
N MET A 121 -25.57 0.45 -3.26
CA MET A 121 -26.44 -0.48 -2.55
C MET A 121 -26.18 -1.93 -2.94
N ASP A 122 -26.06 -2.21 -4.24
CA ASP A 122 -25.82 -3.56 -4.75
C ASP A 122 -24.40 -4.03 -4.37
N LYS A 123 -23.42 -3.13 -4.37
CA LYS A 123 -22.07 -3.38 -3.87
C LYS A 123 -22.08 -3.83 -2.41
N LEU A 124 -22.84 -3.13 -1.58
CA LEU A 124 -22.94 -3.44 -0.15
C LEU A 124 -23.59 -4.81 0.09
N VAL A 125 -24.68 -5.11 -0.62
CA VAL A 125 -25.37 -6.40 -0.49
C VAL A 125 -24.48 -7.56 -0.95
N GLN A 126 -23.78 -7.42 -2.09
CA GLN A 126 -22.86 -8.45 -2.56
C GLN A 126 -21.68 -8.68 -1.62
N CYS A 127 -21.20 -7.64 -0.92
CA CYS A 127 -20.08 -7.75 0.02
C CYS A 127 -20.43 -8.51 1.31
N VAL A 128 -21.72 -8.60 1.65
CA VAL A 128 -22.16 -9.23 2.91
C VAL A 128 -22.93 -10.53 2.66
N GLN A 129 -23.47 -10.74 1.46
CA GLN A 129 -24.23 -11.95 1.11
C GLN A 129 -23.47 -13.27 1.38
N PRO A 130 -22.16 -13.41 1.06
CA PRO A 130 -21.41 -14.64 1.35
C PRO A 130 -21.23 -14.92 2.85
N LEU A 131 -21.29 -13.89 3.69
CA LEU A 131 -21.18 -13.99 5.14
C LEU A 131 -22.51 -14.28 5.82
N LEU A 132 -23.62 -13.84 5.19
CA LEU A 132 -24.98 -13.97 5.71
C LEU A 132 -25.81 -14.96 4.88
N LEU A 133 -25.33 -16.19 4.76
CA LEU A 133 -25.97 -17.25 3.96
C LEU A 133 -27.43 -17.57 4.32
N ASN A 134 -27.88 -17.17 5.52
CA ASN A 134 -29.24 -17.40 6.02
C ASN A 134 -30.23 -16.29 5.62
N TRP A 135 -29.78 -15.22 4.97
CA TRP A 135 -30.59 -14.05 4.65
C TRP A 135 -30.84 -13.93 3.14
N ALA A 136 -32.09 -13.63 2.76
CA ALA A 136 -32.42 -13.36 1.37
C ALA A 136 -31.87 -11.99 0.94
N GLU A 137 -31.53 -11.86 -0.34
CA GLU A 137 -31.05 -10.61 -0.94
C GLU A 137 -32.03 -9.45 -0.70
N GLU A 138 -33.33 -9.75 -0.74
CA GLU A 138 -34.42 -8.81 -0.49
C GLU A 138 -34.38 -8.24 0.94
N ASP A 139 -34.07 -9.06 1.94
CA ASP A 139 -33.93 -8.64 3.33
C ASP A 139 -32.66 -7.81 3.52
N LEU A 140 -31.56 -8.22 2.87
CA LEU A 140 -30.29 -7.49 2.88
C LEU A 140 -30.42 -6.09 2.26
N LEU A 141 -31.23 -5.94 1.19
CA LEU A 141 -31.55 -4.64 0.60
C LEU A 141 -32.32 -3.74 1.57
N VAL A 142 -33.20 -4.30 2.41
CA VAL A 142 -33.91 -3.53 3.45
C VAL A 142 -32.94 -3.03 4.51
N PHE A 143 -31.93 -3.82 4.89
CA PHE A 143 -30.87 -3.39 5.82
C PHE A 143 -29.88 -2.41 5.20
N ALA A 144 -29.60 -2.53 3.90
CA ALA A 144 -28.69 -1.63 3.18
C ALA A 144 -29.27 -0.22 3.00
N ARG A 145 -30.60 -0.07 2.87
CA ARG A 145 -31.27 1.23 2.70
C ARG A 145 -30.91 2.29 3.74
N PRO A 146 -31.07 2.04 5.06
CA PRO A 146 -30.71 3.03 6.07
C PRO A 146 -29.19 3.32 6.10
N VAL A 147 -28.35 2.35 5.70
CA VAL A 147 -26.89 2.51 5.69
C VAL A 147 -26.40 3.34 4.49
N VAL A 148 -26.99 3.13 3.31
CA VAL A 148 -26.59 3.77 2.04
C VAL A 148 -27.30 5.10 1.80
N TYR A 149 -28.58 5.19 2.18
CA TYR A 149 -29.43 6.36 1.94
C TYR A 149 -29.70 7.21 3.19
N ALA A 150 -28.80 7.17 4.19
CA ALA A 150 -28.81 8.16 5.28
C ALA A 150 -28.68 9.58 4.68
N MET A 151 -29.84 10.20 4.40
CA MET A 151 -29.95 11.49 3.73
C MET A 151 -29.26 12.56 4.58
N ARG A 152 -28.15 13.10 4.05
CA ARG A 152 -27.20 14.05 4.67
C ARG A 152 -26.12 13.39 5.52
N GLY A 153 -25.02 13.03 4.85
CA GLY A 153 -23.64 13.32 5.29
C GLY A 153 -23.36 13.13 6.79
N SER A 154 -23.87 12.07 7.38
CA SER A 154 -23.64 11.78 8.77
C SER A 154 -23.36 10.31 8.90
N THR A 155 -22.06 10.02 8.95
CA THR A 155 -21.49 8.86 9.64
C THR A 155 -22.15 8.60 10.99
N LYS A 156 -22.94 9.51 11.55
CA LYS A 156 -23.71 9.37 12.80
C LYS A 156 -24.74 8.22 12.81
N GLU A 157 -25.35 7.82 11.69
CA GLU A 157 -26.30 6.68 11.72
C GLU A 157 -25.58 5.32 11.68
N THR A 158 -24.50 5.22 10.90
CA THR A 158 -23.59 4.07 10.94
C THR A 158 -22.86 4.01 12.27
N GLU A 159 -22.30 5.13 12.75
CA GLU A 159 -21.69 5.27 14.08
C GLU A 159 -22.70 5.00 15.20
N SER A 160 -23.95 5.43 15.12
CA SER A 160 -24.92 5.14 16.20
C SER A 160 -25.34 3.68 16.20
N THR A 161 -25.46 3.03 15.05
CA THR A 161 -25.67 1.58 14.95
C THR A 161 -24.44 0.80 15.46
N ILE A 162 -23.23 1.22 15.06
CA ILE A 162 -21.97 0.67 15.54
C ILE A 162 -21.82 0.89 17.04
N ASN A 163 -22.13 2.07 17.57
CA ASN A 163 -22.00 2.42 18.99
C ASN A 163 -23.08 1.75 19.86
N PHE A 164 -24.26 1.48 19.31
CA PHE A 164 -25.28 0.68 19.97
C PHE A 164 -24.82 -0.78 20.09
N VAL A 165 -24.27 -1.33 19.00
CA VAL A 165 -23.83 -2.72 18.94
C VAL A 165 -22.50 -2.95 19.68
N ARG A 166 -21.61 -1.95 19.75
CA ARG A 166 -20.36 -1.95 20.56
C ARG A 166 -20.60 -2.17 22.06
N GLN A 167 -21.85 -2.08 22.55
CA GLN A 167 -22.13 -2.29 23.97
C GLN A 167 -22.25 -3.78 24.34
N ALA A 168 -22.32 -4.69 23.36
CA ALA A 168 -22.45 -6.13 23.59
C ALA A 168 -21.40 -6.92 22.80
N PRO A 169 -20.87 -8.04 23.34
CA PRO A 169 -19.97 -8.92 22.61
C PRO A 169 -20.72 -9.63 21.46
N TRP A 170 -20.04 -9.93 20.35
CA TRP A 170 -20.63 -10.52 19.15
C TRP A 170 -21.50 -11.76 19.37
N ASN A 171 -21.15 -12.58 20.36
CA ASN A 171 -21.88 -13.81 20.71
C ASN A 171 -23.23 -13.56 21.42
N GLU A 172 -23.47 -12.35 21.94
CA GLU A 172 -24.72 -11.98 22.61
C GLU A 172 -25.69 -11.22 21.68
N LEU A 173 -25.23 -10.84 20.48
CA LEU A 173 -26.03 -10.13 19.49
C LEU A 173 -27.03 -11.05 18.82
N SER A 174 -28.23 -10.52 18.54
CA SER A 174 -29.19 -11.21 17.70
C SER A 174 -28.67 -11.32 16.26
N PRO A 175 -29.13 -12.31 15.48
CA PRO A 175 -28.73 -12.45 14.08
C PRO A 175 -29.08 -11.23 13.21
N VAL A 176 -30.10 -10.46 13.60
CA VAL A 176 -30.47 -9.19 12.96
C VAL A 176 -29.44 -8.09 13.27
N GLU A 177 -28.95 -8.02 14.51
CA GLU A 177 -27.93 -7.06 14.93
C GLU A 177 -26.57 -7.38 14.32
N GLN A 178 -26.20 -8.66 14.25
CA GLN A 178 -25.00 -9.12 13.54
C GLN A 178 -25.05 -8.71 12.06
N ALA A 179 -26.20 -8.90 11.39
CA ALA A 179 -26.38 -8.51 9.99
C ALA A 179 -26.30 -6.98 9.77
N LYS A 180 -26.89 -6.19 10.66
CA LYS A 180 -26.79 -4.72 10.60
C LYS A 180 -25.37 -4.23 10.87
N LEU A 181 -24.67 -4.87 11.80
CA LEU A 181 -23.28 -4.54 12.11
C LEU A 181 -22.36 -4.88 10.94
N SER A 182 -22.51 -6.06 10.33
CA SER A 182 -21.72 -6.43 9.15
C SER A 182 -21.98 -5.50 7.97
N MET A 183 -23.23 -5.08 7.76
CA MET A 183 -23.57 -4.05 6.76
C MET A 183 -22.91 -2.70 7.05
N ALA A 184 -22.91 -2.25 8.31
CA ALA A 184 -22.25 -1.00 8.68
C ALA A 184 -20.72 -1.07 8.51
N ILE A 185 -20.11 -2.20 8.87
CA ILE A 185 -18.66 -2.43 8.71
C ILE A 185 -18.30 -2.53 7.21
N ALA A 186 -19.07 -3.24 6.41
CA ALA A 186 -18.85 -3.34 4.97
C ALA A 186 -18.98 -1.97 4.29
N GLN A 187 -19.96 -1.15 4.68
CA GLN A 187 -20.08 0.21 4.17
C GLN A 187 -18.87 1.08 4.56
N TYR A 188 -18.38 0.95 5.79
CA TYR A 188 -17.19 1.66 6.24
C TYR A 188 -15.96 1.26 5.42
N ALA A 189 -15.73 -0.05 5.22
CA ALA A 189 -14.62 -0.56 4.41
C ALA A 189 -14.71 -0.11 2.94
N LEU A 190 -15.92 -0.09 2.35
CA LEU A 190 -16.13 0.40 0.98
C LEU A 190 -15.82 1.89 0.83
N VAL A 191 -16.23 2.72 1.80
CA VAL A 191 -15.93 4.16 1.79
C VAL A 191 -14.43 4.41 1.98
N GLU A 192 -13.79 3.70 2.92
CA GLU A 192 -12.36 3.84 3.20
C GLU A 192 -11.51 3.42 1.98
N LEU A 193 -11.87 2.31 1.32
CA LEU A 193 -11.24 1.88 0.06
C LEU A 193 -11.48 2.87 -1.08
N GLN A 194 -12.64 3.52 -1.14
CA GLN A 194 -12.92 4.55 -2.15
C GLN A 194 -12.09 5.82 -1.91
N GLU A 195 -11.94 6.24 -0.66
CA GLU A 195 -11.12 7.39 -0.28
C GLU A 195 -9.62 7.14 -0.51
N GLU A 196 -9.13 5.93 -0.24
CA GLU A 196 -7.73 5.57 -0.52
C GLU A 196 -7.44 5.47 -2.02
N ASN A 197 -8.37 4.96 -2.83
CA ASN A 197 -8.20 4.92 -4.30
C ASN A 197 -8.29 6.30 -4.97
N GLN A 198 -8.76 7.34 -4.28
CA GLN A 198 -8.84 8.71 -4.81
C GLN A 198 -7.65 9.61 -4.42
N LYS A 199 -6.79 9.16 -3.49
CA LYS A 199 -5.58 9.89 -3.09
C LYS A 199 -4.40 9.60 -4.01
#